data_AF-A0A8K0RNW9-F1
#
_entry.id   AF-A0A8K0RNW9-F1
#
_cell.length_a   1.000
_cell.length_b   1.000
_cell.length_c   1.000
_cell.angle_alpha   90.00
_cell.angle_beta   90.00
_cell.angle_gamma   90.00
#
_symmetry.space_group_name_H-M   'P 1'
#
loop_
_entity.id
_entity.type
_entity.pdbx_description
1 polymer ?
#
loop_
_entity_poly.entity_id
_entity_poly.type
_entity_poly.pdbx_seq_one_letter_code
_entity_poly.pdbx_strand_id
1 'polypeptide(L)' 'MATKQVSISFDDPDVWENNREKVDSLLEQHTGTKDYPSTKSFPPIIFGPSLTDEAINELKQLQGVNVRSPEDD' A
#
# COMPACT_ATOMS: atom_id res chain seq x y z
N MET A 1 -5.02 8.56 -16.77
CA MET A 1 -5.63 7.99 -15.57
C MET A 1 -5.03 8.71 -14.38
N ALA A 2 -5.84 9.18 -13.44
CA ALA A 2 -5.32 9.92 -12.28
C ALA A 2 -4.70 8.92 -11.30
N THR A 3 -3.48 9.20 -10.83
CA THR A 3 -2.83 8.45 -9.76
C THR A 3 -2.94 9.24 -8.47
N LYS A 4 -3.27 8.59 -7.37
CA LYS A 4 -3.37 9.19 -6.05
C LYS A 4 -2.23 8.68 -5.19
N GLN A 5 -1.54 9.60 -4.55
CA GLN A 5 -0.58 9.21 -3.52
C GLN A 5 -1.36 8.59 -2.37
N VAL A 6 -1.00 7.39 -1.90
CA VAL A 6 -1.68 6.76 -0.76
C VAL A 6 -0.70 6.33 0.31
N SER A 7 -1.25 5.93 1.45
CA SER A 7 -0.54 5.34 2.57
C SER A 7 -1.10 3.96 2.83
N ILE A 8 -0.23 2.95 2.89
CA ILE A 8 -0.59 1.55 3.08
C ILE A 8 -0.19 1.16 4.49
N SER A 9 -1.18 0.86 5.32
CA SER A 9 -1.03 0.35 6.68
C SER A 9 -1.53 -1.09 6.76
N PHE A 10 -1.14 -1.81 7.79
CA PHE A 10 -1.58 -3.18 8.05
C PHE A 10 -2.21 -3.25 9.44
N ASP A 11 -3.21 -4.10 9.62
CA ASP A 11 -3.89 -4.27 10.91
C ASP A 11 -2.96 -4.94 11.94
N ASP A 12 -2.28 -6.00 11.50
CA ASP A 12 -1.43 -6.85 12.32
C ASP A 12 -0.09 -7.15 11.64
N PRO A 13 0.97 -7.49 12.41
CA PRO A 13 2.26 -7.91 11.86
C PRO A 13 2.15 -9.18 11.01
N ASP A 14 1.33 -10.16 11.40
CA ASP A 14 1.07 -11.36 10.59
C ASP A 14 0.47 -11.01 9.22
N VAL A 15 -0.46 -10.06 9.18
CA VAL A 15 -1.05 -9.58 7.93
C VAL A 15 0.02 -8.93 7.07
N TRP A 16 0.89 -8.11 7.67
CA TRP A 16 2.02 -7.53 6.95
C TRP A 16 2.94 -8.62 6.38
N GLU A 17 3.36 -9.62 7.14
CA GLU A 17 4.24 -10.67 6.62
C GLU A 17 3.61 -11.47 5.48
N ASN A 18 2.32 -11.78 5.59
CA ASN A 18 1.60 -12.54 4.56
C ASN A 18 1.27 -11.72 3.29
N ASN A 19 1.16 -10.39 3.41
CA ASN A 19 0.77 -9.53 2.29
C ASN A 19 1.91 -8.67 1.75
N ARG A 20 3.03 -8.47 2.47
CA ARG A 20 4.11 -7.56 2.06
C ARG A 20 4.65 -7.88 0.68
N GLU A 21 4.85 -9.16 0.36
CA GLU A 21 5.36 -9.57 -0.96
C GLU A 21 4.33 -9.31 -2.07
N LYS A 22 3.04 -9.47 -1.77
CA LYS A 22 1.95 -9.17 -2.71
C LYS A 22 1.83 -7.66 -2.94
N VAL A 23 1.89 -6.87 -1.87
CA VAL A 23 1.85 -5.41 -1.93
C VAL A 23 3.05 -4.92 -2.74
N ASP A 24 4.25 -5.40 -2.42
CA ASP A 24 5.50 -5.05 -3.12
C ASP A 24 5.44 -5.38 -4.62
N SER A 25 4.91 -6.55 -4.97
CA SER A 25 4.70 -6.95 -6.38
C SER A 25 3.65 -6.10 -7.08
N LEU A 26 2.53 -5.77 -6.41
CA LEU A 26 1.49 -4.88 -6.95
C LEU A 26 2.05 -3.47 -7.18
N LEU A 27 2.80 -2.96 -6.22
CA LEU A 27 3.47 -1.66 -6.33
C LEU A 27 4.42 -1.66 -7.52
N GLU A 28 5.31 -2.64 -7.63
CA GLU A 28 6.24 -2.76 -8.76
C GLU A 28 5.52 -2.86 -10.11
N GLN A 29 4.43 -3.63 -10.18
CA GLN A 29 3.64 -3.81 -11.40
C GLN A 29 2.91 -2.51 -11.82
N HIS A 30 2.35 -1.77 -10.87
CA HIS A 30 1.53 -0.59 -11.14
C HIS A 30 2.34 0.70 -11.27
N THR A 31 3.43 0.84 -10.51
CA THR A 31 4.22 2.08 -10.44
C THR A 31 5.62 1.93 -11.02
N GLY A 32 6.06 0.70 -11.31
CA GLY A 32 7.43 0.40 -11.75
C GLY A 32 8.46 0.46 -10.63
N THR A 33 8.06 0.68 -9.38
CA THR A 33 8.96 0.68 -8.21
C THR A 33 8.28 0.11 -6.97
N LYS A 34 9.09 -0.45 -6.09
CA LYS A 34 8.68 -0.98 -4.78
C LYS A 34 9.38 -0.32 -3.61
N ASP A 35 10.40 0.48 -3.91
CA ASP A 35 11.18 1.18 -2.89
C ASP A 35 10.41 2.43 -2.47
N TYR A 36 9.60 2.26 -1.44
CA TYR A 36 8.83 3.34 -0.84
C TYR A 36 9.25 3.57 0.61
N PRO A 37 9.26 4.84 1.06
CA PRO A 37 9.58 5.15 2.43
C PRO A 37 8.56 4.49 3.37
N SER A 38 9.08 3.62 4.25
CA SER A 38 8.32 2.95 5.29
C SER A 38 8.69 3.45 6.69
N THR A 39 7.73 3.52 7.61
CA THR A 39 8.01 3.86 9.01
C THR A 39 8.62 2.70 9.78
N LYS A 40 9.45 3.00 10.79
CA LYS A 40 9.92 2.03 11.80
C LYS A 40 8.82 1.74 12.84
N SER A 41 7.64 1.38 12.37
CA SER A 41 6.49 0.95 13.18
C SER A 41 6.29 -0.55 13.00
N PHE A 42 5.70 -1.21 13.99
CA PHE A 42 5.27 -2.60 13.89
C PHE A 42 3.75 -2.62 14.11
N PRO A 43 2.93 -2.83 13.06
CA PRO A 43 3.31 -3.06 11.66
C PRO A 43 3.86 -1.80 10.94
N PRO A 44 4.72 -1.98 9.92
CA PRO A 44 5.29 -0.86 9.17
C PRO A 44 4.25 -0.24 8.23
N ILE A 45 4.34 1.07 8.02
CA ILE A 45 3.41 1.81 7.15
C ILE A 45 4.20 2.37 5.97
N ILE A 46 3.72 2.11 4.76
CA ILE A 46 4.34 2.54 3.50
C ILE A 46 3.65 3.83 3.04
N PHE A 47 4.44 4.85 2.69
CA PHE A 47 3.92 6.14 2.23
C PHE A 47 4.52 6.54 0.89
N GLY A 48 3.76 7.34 0.12
CA GLY A 48 4.24 7.86 -1.16
C GLY A 48 3.95 7.03 -2.42
N PRO A 49 3.38 5.81 -2.42
CA PRO A 49 3.03 5.17 -3.68
C PRO A 49 1.88 5.92 -4.36
N SER A 50 2.15 6.38 -5.58
CA SER A 50 1.16 6.95 -6.49
C SER A 50 0.47 5.82 -7.23
N LEU A 51 -0.71 5.45 -6.76
CA LEU A 51 -1.48 4.32 -7.28
C LEU A 51 -2.72 4.78 -8.02
N THR A 52 -3.10 4.03 -9.04
CA THR A 52 -4.39 4.21 -9.72
C THR A 52 -5.52 3.71 -8.81
N ASP A 53 -6.76 4.16 -9.05
CA ASP A 53 -7.93 3.65 -8.33
C ASP A 53 -8.06 2.11 -8.41
N GLU A 54 -7.61 1.50 -9.52
CA GLU A 54 -7.57 0.05 -9.70
C GLU A 54 -6.59 -0.63 -8.72
N ALA A 55 -5.34 -0.15 -8.65
CA ALA A 55 -4.34 -0.69 -7.73
C ALA A 55 -4.73 -0.47 -6.25
N ILE A 56 -5.34 0.68 -5.94
CA ILE A 56 -5.88 0.96 -4.61
C ILE A 56 -6.98 -0.05 -4.27
N ASN A 57 -7.87 -0.35 -5.22
CA ASN A 57 -8.93 -1.34 -5.02
C ASN A 57 -8.35 -2.74 -4.78
N GLU A 58 -7.36 -3.18 -5.57
CA GLU A 58 -6.69 -4.47 -5.36
C GLU A 58 -6.05 -4.58 -3.97
N LEU A 59 -5.35 -3.53 -3.53
CA LEU A 59 -4.75 -3.50 -2.19
C LEU A 59 -5.81 -3.53 -1.09
N LYS A 60 -6.94 -2.82 -1.25
CA LYS A 60 -8.06 -2.85 -0.31
C LYS A 60 -8.79 -4.20 -0.27
N GLN A 61 -8.68 -5.02 -1.31
CA GLN A 61 -9.20 -6.39 -1.31
C GLN A 61 -8.34 -7.36 -0.49
N LEU A 62 -7.09 -7.00 -0.17
CA LEU A 62 -6.24 -7.78 0.71
C LEU A 62 -6.75 -7.67 2.16
N GLN A 63 -7.04 -8.81 2.77
CA GLN A 63 -7.58 -8.86 4.12
C GLN A 63 -6.56 -8.30 5.13
N GLY A 64 -6.96 -7.24 5.85
CA GLY A 64 -6.15 -6.56 6.86
C GLY A 64 -5.19 -5.49 6.31
N VAL A 65 -5.27 -5.15 5.01
CA VAL A 65 -4.54 -4.03 4.41
C VAL A 65 -5.42 -2.79 4.37
N ASN A 66 -4.94 -1.71 4.97
CA ASN A 66 -5.64 -0.43 5.08
C ASN A 66 -4.96 0.61 4.18
N VAL A 67 -5.64 1.03 3.12
CA VAL A 67 -5.14 2.05 2.19
C VAL A 67 -5.83 3.39 2.42
N ARG A 68 -5.07 4.42 2.83
CA ARG A 68 -5.54 5.80 3.03
C ARG A 68 -5.03 6.74 1.96
N SER A 69 -5.93 7.48 1.32
CA SER A 69 -5.60 8.60 0.41
C SER A 69 -5.63 9.94 1.15
N PRO A 70 -4.73 10.90 0.84
CA PRO A 70 -4.71 12.25 1.40
C PRO A 70 -5.81 13.16 0.82
N GLU A 71 -6.56 12.72 -0.20
CA GLU A 71 -7.74 13.44 -0.73
C GLU A 71 -9.02 13.22 0.12
N ASP A 72 -8.93 12.52 1.26
CA ASP A 72 -10.07 12.28 2.17
C ASP A 72 -10.22 13.38 3.25
N ASP A 73 -9.60 14.56 3.07
CA ASP A 73 -9.70 15.75 3.95
C ASP A 73 -10.34 16.95 3.21
#